data_AF-A0A534S4M4-F1
#
_entry.id   AF-A0A534S4M4-F1
#
_cell.length_a   1.000
_cell.length_b   1.000
_cell.length_c   1.000
_cell.angle_alpha   90.00
_cell.angle_beta   90.00
_cell.angle_gamma   90.00
#
_symmetry.space_group_name_H-M   'P 1'
#
loop_
_entity.id
_entity.type
_entity.pdbx_description
1 polymer ?
#
loop_
_entity_poly.entity_id
_entity_poly.type
_entity_poly.pdbx_seq_one_letter_code
_entity_poly.pdbx_strand_id
1 'polypeptide(L)'
;MIKLVAVARSDEHVYILEGGYCNKAGEQLRWPGDYGLNPKGHPHSAFIGEETVNLAVYAGEPDEVLECTVIDPEPPLLGTAPRT
;
A
#
# COMPACT_ATOMS: atom_id res chain seq x y z
N MET A 1 -6.63 -9.70 4.23
CA MET A 1 -5.78 -8.60 3.72
C MET A 1 -5.83 -7.44 4.70
N ILE A 2 -4.72 -6.75 4.96
CA ILE A 2 -4.73 -5.54 5.80
C ILE A 2 -4.98 -4.33 4.91
N LYS A 3 -5.93 -3.48 5.30
CA LYS A 3 -6.15 -2.13 4.75
C LYS A 3 -5.65 -1.12 5.77
N LEU A 4 -4.74 -0.26 5.34
CA LEU A 4 -4.25 0.88 6.13
C LEU A 4 -4.64 2.18 5.44
N VAL A 5 -5.12 3.15 6.21
CA VAL A 5 -5.39 4.52 5.75
C VAL A 5 -4.61 5.48 6.64
N ALA A 6 -3.86 6.37 6.02
CA ALA A 6 -3.01 7.31 6.74
C ALA A 6 -2.97 8.68 6.05
N VAL A 7 -2.48 9.67 6.80
CA VAL A 7 -2.12 10.99 6.27
C VAL A 7 -0.66 11.27 6.62
N ALA A 8 0.11 11.61 5.60
CA ALA A 8 1.52 11.93 5.76
C ALA A 8 1.72 13.22 6.56
N ARG A 9 2.38 13.17 7.72
CA ARG A 9 2.67 14.37 8.55
C ARG A 9 3.94 15.10 8.10
N SER A 10 4.81 14.39 7.39
CA SER A 10 5.96 14.89 6.64
C SER A 10 6.05 14.11 5.32
N ASP A 11 7.00 14.46 4.43
CA ASP A 11 7.24 13.63 3.24
C ASP A 11 7.74 12.24 3.68
N GLU A 12 7.06 11.19 3.24
CA GLU A 12 7.44 9.80 3.47
C GLU A 12 7.90 9.17 2.15
N HIS A 13 9.11 8.64 2.17
CA HIS A 13 9.69 7.84 1.10
C HIS A 13 9.60 6.36 1.47
N VAL A 14 8.96 5.56 0.62
CA VAL A 14 8.77 4.12 0.84
C VAL A 14 9.53 3.34 -0.23
N TYR A 15 10.41 2.45 0.20
CA TYR A 15 11.13 1.51 -0.66
C TYR A 15 10.71 0.09 -0.30
N ILE A 16 10.21 -0.66 -1.27
CA ILE A 16 9.78 -2.04 -1.05
C ILE A 16 10.99 -2.96 -1.16
N LEU A 17 11.24 -3.74 -0.10
CA LEU A 17 12.38 -4.66 -0.02
C LEU A 17 11.95 -6.11 -0.32
N GLU A 18 10.79 -6.53 0.18
CA GLU A 18 10.21 -7.86 -0.02
C GLU A 18 8.67 -7.77 -0.08
N GLY A 19 8.02 -8.69 -0.79
CA GLY A 19 6.56 -8.69 -0.97
C GLY A 19 6.07 -7.51 -1.80
N GLY A 20 4.95 -6.91 -1.40
CA GLY A 20 4.42 -5.72 -2.07
C GLY A 20 3.01 -5.33 -1.68
N TYR A 21 2.56 -4.20 -2.24
CA TYR A 21 1.18 -3.73 -2.08
C TYR A 21 0.29 -4.28 -3.19
N CYS A 22 -0.98 -4.45 -2.89
CA CYS A 22 -1.99 -4.94 -3.81
C CYS A 22 -3.15 -3.94 -3.96
N ASN A 23 -4.09 -4.25 -4.83
CA ASN A 23 -5.38 -3.57 -4.90
C ASN A 23 -6.41 -4.24 -3.98
N LYS A 24 -7.66 -3.76 -3.99
CA LYS A 24 -8.76 -4.31 -3.20
C LYS A 24 -9.13 -5.77 -3.53
N ALA A 25 -8.79 -6.23 -4.74
CA ALA A 25 -8.99 -7.62 -5.16
C ALA A 25 -7.82 -8.54 -4.77
N GLY A 26 -6.77 -7.99 -4.14
CA GLY A 26 -5.56 -8.72 -3.77
C GLY A 26 -4.56 -8.87 -4.91
N GLU A 27 -4.77 -8.23 -6.07
CA GLU A 27 -3.83 -8.26 -7.19
C GLU A 27 -2.64 -7.35 -6.87
N GLN A 28 -1.42 -7.89 -6.96
CA GLN A 28 -0.21 -7.14 -6.66
C GLN A 28 -0.02 -5.97 -7.65
N LEU A 29 0.22 -4.79 -7.11
CA LEU A 29 0.45 -3.56 -7.86
C LEU A 29 1.85 -3.00 -7.68
N ARG A 30 2.57 -3.45 -6.65
CA ARG A 30 3.91 -2.98 -6.30
C ARG A 30 4.80 -4.14 -5.91
N TRP A 31 6.07 -4.04 -6.23
CA TRP A 31 7.05 -5.14 -6.13
C TRP A 31 8.33 -4.69 -5.43
N PRO A 32 9.20 -5.63 -5.01
CA PRO A 32 10.52 -5.30 -4.49
C PRO A 32 11.30 -4.44 -5.48
N GLY A 33 11.92 -3.37 -4.99
CA GLY A 33 12.61 -2.36 -5.78
C GLY A 33 11.75 -1.14 -6.16
N ASP A 34 10.42 -1.21 -5.98
CA ASP A 34 9.57 -0.06 -6.21
C ASP A 34 9.75 1.03 -5.15
N TYR A 35 9.58 2.28 -5.60
CA TYR A 35 9.65 3.49 -4.78
C TYR A 35 8.32 4.24 -4.77
N GLY A 36 7.87 4.66 -3.59
CA GLY A 36 6.71 5.53 -3.40
C GLY A 36 7.09 6.80 -2.65
N LEU A 37 6.41 7.91 -2.99
CA LEU A 37 6.44 9.15 -2.21
C LEU A 37 5.02 9.45 -1.75
N ASN A 38 4.85 9.60 -0.44
CA ASN A 38 3.65 10.19 0.16
C ASN A 38 4.01 11.62 0.62
N PRO A 39 3.66 12.66 -0.14
CA PRO A 39 3.99 14.04 0.22
C PRO A 39 3.25 14.47 1.49
N LYS A 40 3.84 15.39 2.25
CA LYS A 40 3.20 15.97 3.44
C LYS A 40 1.76 16.42 3.15
N GLY A 41 0.84 15.98 4.01
CA GLY A 41 -0.59 16.25 3.94
C GLY A 41 -1.37 15.35 2.99
N HIS A 42 -0.70 14.46 2.25
CA HIS A 42 -1.36 13.56 1.31
C HIS A 42 -2.07 12.40 2.06
N PRO A 43 -3.41 12.28 1.91
CA PRO A 43 -4.10 11.08 2.36
C PRO A 43 -3.77 9.92 1.42
N HIS A 44 -3.39 8.79 1.97
CA HIS A 44 -3.05 7.60 1.19
C HIS A 44 -3.49 6.31 1.89
N SER A 45 -3.44 5.21 1.16
CA SER A 45 -3.82 3.90 1.67
C SER A 45 -2.94 2.81 1.09
N ALA A 46 -2.76 1.74 1.87
CA ALA A 46 -2.08 0.54 1.44
C ALA A 46 -2.98 -0.68 1.66
N PHE A 47 -3.00 -1.59 0.70
CA PHE A 47 -3.54 -2.95 0.87
C PHE A 47 -2.38 -3.94 0.88
N ILE A 48 -2.30 -4.74 1.94
CA ILE A 48 -1.21 -5.69 2.19
C ILE A 48 -1.82 -7.09 2.24
N GLY A 49 -1.65 -7.82 1.13
CA GLY A 49 -2.22 -9.17 0.92
C GLY A 49 -1.27 -10.31 1.31
N GLU A 50 0.03 -10.04 1.34
CA GLU A 50 1.10 -10.94 1.75
C GLU A 50 2.06 -10.22 2.73
N GLU A 51 3.01 -10.94 3.30
CA GLU A 51 4.05 -10.32 4.12
C GLU A 51 4.91 -9.39 3.25
N THR A 52 5.03 -8.12 3.68
CA THR A 52 5.72 -7.07 2.93
C THR A 52 6.69 -6.35 3.85
N VAL A 53 7.95 -6.23 3.43
CA VAL A 53 9.00 -5.53 4.17
C VAL A 53 9.37 -4.26 3.41
N ASN A 54 9.26 -3.11 4.07
CA ASN A 54 9.56 -1.81 3.48
C ASN A 54 10.56 -1.03 4.33
N LEU A 55 11.42 -0.25 3.66
CA LEU A 55 12.12 0.86 4.28
C LEU A 55 11.29 2.13 4.08
N ALA A 56 10.72 2.65 5.16
CA ALA A 56 10.06 3.95 5.19
C ALA A 56 11.00 5.01 5.80
N VAL A 57 11.18 6.13 5.11
CA VAL A 57 11.99 7.25 5.55
C VAL A 57 11.11 8.50 5.61
N TYR A 58 10.99 9.09 6.79
CA TYR A 58 10.23 10.31 7.03
C TYR A 58 11.16 11.52 7.10
N ALA A 59 10.80 12.60 6.41
CA ALA A 59 11.52 13.88 6.53
C ALA A 59 11.30 14.57 7.90
N GLY A 60 10.33 14.10 8.68
CA GLY A 60 9.99 14.61 10.01
C GLY A 60 9.04 13.65 10.73
N GLU A 61 7.89 14.18 11.19
CA GLU A 61 6.88 13.37 11.87
C GLU A 61 6.36 12.23 10.99
N PRO A 62 6.17 11.02 11.56
CA PRO A 62 5.66 9.87 10.84
C PRO A 62 4.19 10.05 10.47
N ASP A 63 3.68 9.13 9.67
CA ASP A 63 2.29 9.08 9.28
C ASP A 63 1.32 9.03 10.46
N GLU A 64 0.20 9.73 10.30
CA GLU A 64 -0.96 9.60 11.17
C GLU A 64 -1.87 8.49 10.62
N VAL A 65 -1.86 7.33 11.28
CA VAL A 65 -2.72 6.20 10.92
C VAL A 65 -4.14 6.48 11.39
N LEU A 66 -5.06 6.58 10.43
CA LEU A 66 -6.48 6.83 10.68
C LEU A 66 -7.28 5.53 10.79
N GLU A 67 -6.86 4.49 10.07
CA GLU A 67 -7.55 3.21 10.02
C GLU A 67 -6.54 2.08 9.78
N CYS A 68 -6.69 0.97 10.51
CA CYS A 68 -6.01 -0.28 10.24
C CYS A 68 -7.01 -1.42 10.44
N THR A 69 -7.42 -2.06 9.35
CA THR A 69 -8.52 -3.03 9.34
C THR A 69 -8.11 -4.27 8.57
N VAL A 70 -8.49 -5.45 9.08
CA VAL A 70 -8.42 -6.70 8.32
C VAL A 70 -9.70 -6.83 7.49
N ILE A 71 -9.56 -6.96 6.18
CA ILE A 71 -10.67 -7.13 5.23
C ILE A 71 -10.46 -8.37 4.37
N ASP A 72 -11.57 -8.91 3.87
CA ASP A 72 -11.56 -9.89 2.79
C ASP A 72 -11.32 -9.18 1.44
N PRO A 73 -10.54 -9.77 0.53
CA PRO A 73 -10.38 -9.24 -0.82
C PRO A 73 -11.71 -9.28 -1.57
N GLU A 74 -11.99 -8.25 -2.36
CA GLU A 74 -13.15 -8.23 -3.23
C GLU A 74 -13.00 -9.33 -4.30
N PRO A 75 -14.06 -10.09 -4.61
CA PRO A 75 -13.99 -11.07 -5.69
C PRO A 75 -13.70 -10.34 -7.01
N PRO A 76 -12.83 -10.89 -7.88
CA PRO A 76 -12.55 -10.27 -9.16
C PRO A 76 -13.84 -10.08 -9.95
N LEU A 77 -13.99 -8.92 -10.59
CA LEU A 77 -15.12 -8.64 -11.45
C LEU A 77 -15.15 -9.70 -12.57
N LEU A 78 -16.19 -10.54 -12.57
CA LEU A 78 -16.47 -11.50 -13.63
C LEU A 78 -16.60 -10.74 -14.97
N GLY A 79 -15.54 -10.72 -15.79
CA GLY A 79 -15.61 -10.11 -17.13
C GLY A 79 -14.30 -9.78 -17.83
N THR A 80 -13.17 -9.65 -17.14
CA THR A 80 -11.88 -9.39 -17.80
C THR A 80 -11.07 -10.68 -17.88
N ALA A 81 -11.38 -11.51 -18.86
CA ALA A 81 -10.48 -12.58 -19.26
C ALA A 81 -9.10 -11.97 -19.62
N PRO A 82 -7.98 -12.59 -19.22
CA PRO A 82 -6.66 -12.15 -19.68
C PRO A 82 -6.63 -12.27 -21.21
N ARG A 83 -6.25 -11.18 -21.90
CA ARG A 83 -5.89 -11.28 -23.31
C ARG A 83 -4.61 -12.12 -23.37
N THR A 84 -4.76 -13.32 -23.93
CA THR A 84 -3.67 -14.22 -24.33
C THR A 84 -2.70 -13.55 -25.29
#